data_AF-A0A7J9CKQ5-F1
#
_entry.id   AF-A0A7J9CKQ5-F1
#
_cell.length_a   1.000
_cell.length_b   1.000
_cell.length_c   1.000
_cell.angle_alpha   90.00
_cell.angle_beta   90.00
_cell.angle_gamma   90.00
#
_symmetry.space_group_name_H-M   'P 1'
#
loop_
_entity.id
_entity.type
_entity.pdbx_description
1 polymer ?
#
loop_
_entity_poly.entity_id
_entity_poly.type
_entity_poly.pdbx_seq_one_letter_code
_entity_poly.pdbx_strand_id
1 'polypeptide(L)' 'MPENWINLYIDGAELYGIFDSLKLIQDRRYAGVMIQTDNLEAIKAIQESSLTNSSSTLIRRIHYLLER' A
#
# COMPACT_ATOMS: atom_id res chain seq x y z
N MET A 1 -4.60 -7.95 30.39
CA MET A 1 -3.81 -7.13 29.45
C MET A 1 -4.35 -7.40 28.05
N PRO A 2 -4.76 -6.41 27.24
CA PRO A 2 -5.38 -6.72 25.97
C PRO A 2 -4.31 -6.74 24.85
N GLU A 3 -4.10 -7.92 24.30
CA GLU A 3 -3.20 -8.25 23.17
C GLU A 3 -3.72 -7.76 21.80
N ASN A 4 -4.54 -6.69 21.78
CA ASN A 4 -5.33 -6.31 20.59
C ASN A 4 -4.83 -5.05 19.88
N TRP A 5 -3.67 -4.50 20.27
CA TRP A 5 -3.14 -3.27 19.63
C TRP A 5 -2.15 -3.54 18.51
N ILE A 6 -1.71 -4.78 18.31
CA ILE A 6 -0.63 -5.11 17.36
C ILE A 6 -1.17 -5.29 15.93
N ASN A 7 -2.48 -5.54 15.75
CA ASN A 7 -3.08 -5.79 14.42
C ASN A 7 -3.57 -4.54 13.66
N LEU A 8 -3.52 -3.35 14.26
CA LEU A 8 -3.91 -2.10 13.59
C LEU A 8 -2.72 -1.34 12.99
N TYR A 9 -1.51 -1.81 13.24
CA TYR A 9 -0.28 -1.20 12.76
C TYR A 9 0.33 -2.09 11.67
N ILE A 10 -0.42 -2.34 10.60
CA ILE A 10 0.24 -2.61 9.32
C ILE A 10 1.13 -1.40 9.09
N ASP A 11 2.44 -1.60 9.21
CA ASP A 11 3.43 -0.55 9.43
C ASP A 11 3.23 0.58 8.42
N GLY A 12 2.61 1.67 8.86
CA GLY A 12 2.13 2.72 7.97
C GLY A 12 3.27 3.28 7.13
N ALA A 13 4.50 3.24 7.66
CA ALA A 13 5.71 3.64 6.96
C ALA A 13 5.92 2.87 5.65
N GLU A 14 5.67 1.56 5.65
CA GLU A 14 5.87 0.73 4.46
C GLU A 14 4.85 1.08 3.36
N LEU A 15 3.57 1.20 3.74
CA LEU A 15 2.52 1.61 2.80
C LEU A 15 2.73 3.03 2.27
N TYR A 16 3.23 3.96 3.10
CA TYR A 16 3.61 5.30 2.64
C TYR A 16 4.81 5.26 1.68
N GLY A 17 5.81 4.42 1.96
CA GLY A 17 6.95 4.22 1.06
C GLY A 17 6.53 3.70 -0.32
N ILE A 18 5.60 2.73 -0.35
CA ILE A 18 5.00 2.23 -1.60
C ILE A 18 4.24 3.35 -2.32
N PHE A 19 3.40 4.10 -1.60
CA PHE A 19 2.61 5.18 -2.17
C PHE A 19 3.46 6.31 -2.78
N ASP A 20 4.49 6.76 -2.07
CA ASP A 20 5.41 7.79 -2.54
C ASP A 20 6.22 7.31 -3.75
N SER A 21 6.64 6.03 -3.74
CA SER A 21 7.28 5.39 -4.89
C SER A 21 6.39 5.40 -6.12
N LEU A 22 5.11 5.01 -5.97
CA LEU A 22 4.13 5.02 -7.08
C LEU A 22 3.92 6.42 -7.66
N LYS A 23 3.85 7.45 -6.82
CA LYS A 23 3.77 8.84 -7.29
C LYS A 23 5.00 9.25 -8.09
N LEU A 24 6.19 8.95 -7.57
CA LEU A 24 7.45 9.27 -8.26
C LEU A 24 7.51 8.60 -9.63
N ILE A 25 7.03 7.36 -9.74
CA ILE A 25 6.97 6.60 -10.99
C ILE A 25 6.06 7.26 -12.01
N GLN A 26 4.85 7.67 -11.59
CA GLN A 26 3.91 8.38 -12.46
C GLN A 26 4.47 9.74 -12.90
N ASP A 27 5.03 10.51 -11.97
CA ASP A 27 5.59 11.84 -12.26
C ASP A 27 6.76 11.76 -13.26
N ARG A 28 7.58 10.71 -13.16
CA ARG A 28 8.73 10.48 -14.04
C ARG A 28 8.40 9.69 -15.30
N ARG A 29 7.14 9.25 -15.47
CA ARG A 29 6.66 8.46 -16.62
C ARG A 29 7.51 7.21 -16.91
N TYR A 30 7.97 6.52 -15.87
CA TYR A 30 8.61 5.22 -16.09
C TYR A 30 7.57 4.22 -16.62
N ALA A 31 7.97 3.41 -17.62
CA ALA A 31 7.07 2.45 -18.28
C ALA A 31 6.67 1.27 -17.38
N GLY A 32 7.43 1.03 -16.31
CA GLY A 32 7.15 0.00 -15.32
C GLY A 32 8.23 -0.02 -14.25
N VAL A 33 7.85 -0.28 -13.00
CA VAL A 33 8.77 -0.38 -11.88
C VAL A 33 8.34 -1.54 -10.98
N MET A 34 9.34 -2.27 -10.50
CA MET A 34 9.17 -3.30 -9.49
C MET A 34 9.44 -2.67 -8.12
N ILE A 35 8.40 -2.59 -7.29
CA ILE A 35 8.52 -2.20 -5.88
C ILE A 35 8.67 -3.50 -5.07
N GLN A 36 9.75 -3.59 -4.30
CA GLN A 36 10.04 -4.76 -3.45
C GLN A 36 9.86 -4.38 -1.98
N THR A 37 9.19 -5.25 -1.23
CA THR A 37 9.02 -5.16 0.21
C THR A 37 9.04 -6.57 0.78
N ASP A 38 9.64 -6.75 1.95
CA ASP A 38 9.59 -8.00 2.72
C ASP A 38 8.42 -8.02 3.73
N ASN A 39 7.68 -6.91 3.82
CA ASN A 39 6.50 -6.81 4.67
C ASN A 39 5.30 -7.52 4.04
N LEU A 40 5.10 -8.77 4.44
CA LEU A 40 4.00 -9.61 3.96
C LEU A 40 2.61 -9.02 4.28
N GLU A 41 2.47 -8.25 5.35
CA GLU A 41 1.19 -7.62 5.70
C GLU A 41 0.86 -6.48 4.74
N ALA A 42 1.85 -5.66 4.37
CA ALA A 42 1.68 -4.63 3.35
C ALA A 42 1.30 -5.24 2.00
N ILE A 43 1.93 -6.36 1.62
CA ILE A 43 1.60 -7.10 0.40
C ILE A 43 0.14 -7.60 0.45
N LYS A 44 -0.27 -8.28 1.52
CA LYS A 44 -1.64 -8.78 1.68
C LYS A 44 -2.66 -7.64 1.66
N ALA A 45 -2.36 -6.55 2.36
CA ALA A 45 -3.24 -5.39 2.45
C ALA A 45 -3.48 -4.73 1.07
N ILE A 46 -2.49 -4.77 0.17
CA ILE A 46 -2.64 -4.29 -1.22
C ILE A 46 -3.25 -5.36 -2.12
N GLN A 47 -3.01 -6.66 -1.90
CA GLN A 47 -3.57 -7.71 -2.77
C GLN A 47 -5.04 -8.02 -2.49
N GLU A 48 -5.44 -8.07 -1.23
CA GLU A 48 -6.75 -8.54 -0.80
C GLU A 48 -7.81 -7.43 -0.81
N SER A 49 -7.39 -6.18 -0.92
CA SER A 49 -8.31 -5.05 -0.91
C SER A 49 -8.79 -4.73 -2.32
N SER A 50 -10.11 -4.60 -2.50
CA SER A 50 -10.66 -3.97 -3.70
C SER A 50 -10.79 -2.47 -3.47
N LEU A 51 -10.77 -1.68 -4.56
CA LEU A 51 -10.93 -0.22 -4.56
C LEU A 51 -12.07 0.29 -3.65
N THR A 52 -13.16 -0.49 -3.53
CA THR A 52 -14.35 -0.12 -2.78
C THR A 52 -14.42 -0.68 -1.36
N ASN A 53 -13.64 -1.71 -1.04
CA ASN A 53 -13.84 -2.48 0.20
C ASN A 53 -12.73 -2.28 1.25
N SER A 54 -11.66 -1.54 0.94
CA SER A 54 -10.64 -1.21 1.94
C SER A 54 -11.09 -0.09 2.87
N SER A 55 -11.01 -0.33 4.18
CA SER A 55 -11.24 0.68 5.23
C SER A 55 -10.12 1.72 5.31
N SER A 56 -8.95 1.44 4.72
CA SER A 56 -7.81 2.35 4.69
C SER A 56 -7.83 3.26 3.47
N THR A 57 -7.87 4.58 3.72
CA THR A 57 -7.78 5.58 2.65
C THR A 57 -6.45 5.50 1.90
N LEU A 58 -5.35 5.15 2.57
CA LEU A 58 -4.03 5.01 1.94
C LEU A 58 -4.02 3.85 0.94
N ILE A 59 -4.53 2.69 1.35
CA ILE A 59 -4.62 1.50 0.48
C ILE A 59 -5.49 1.80 -0.74
N ARG A 60 -6.66 2.42 -0.56
CA ARG A 60 -7.52 2.84 -1.68
C ARG A 60 -6.80 3.74 -2.68
N ARG A 61 -5.95 4.65 -2.20
CA ARG A 61 -5.14 5.52 -3.06
C ARG A 61 -4.05 4.73 -3.80
N ILE A 62 -3.39 3.78 -3.14
CA ILE A 62 -2.42 2.89 -3.78
C ILE A 62 -3.08 2.12 -4.93
N HIS A 63 -4.25 1.51 -4.72
CA HIS A 63 -5.01 0.84 -5.78
C HIS A 63 -5.35 1.76 -6.95
N TYR A 64 -5.82 2.96 -6.65
CA TYR A 64 -6.13 3.94 -7.69
C TYR A 64 -4.91 4.30 -8.56
N LEU A 65 -3.69 4.29 -8.00
CA LEU A 65 -2.47 4.54 -8.77
C LEU A 65 -2.02 3.33 -9.59
N LEU A 66 -2.32 2.10 -9.12
CA LEU A 66 -1.96 0.85 -9.80
C LEU A 66 -2.88 0.52 -10.99
N GLU A 67 -4.15 0.92 -10.94
CA GLU A 67 -5.15 0.65 -11.98
C GLU A 67 -5.20 1.72 -13.10
N ARG A 68 -4.33 2.74 -13.05
CA ARG A 68 -4.30 3.85 -14.01
C ARG A 68 -3.40 3.61 -15.21
#